data_AF-A0A7W5H731-F1
#
_entry.id   AF-A0A7W5H731-F1
#
_cell.length_a   1.000
_cell.length_b   1.000
_cell.length_c   1.000
_cell.angle_alpha   90.00
_cell.angle_beta   90.00
_cell.angle_gamma   90.00
#
_symmetry.space_group_name_H-M   'P 1'
#
loop_
_entity.id
_entity.type
_entity.pdbx_description
1 polymer ?
#
loop_
_entity_poly.entity_id
_entity_poly.type
_entity_poly.pdbx_seq_one_letter_code
_entity_poly.pdbx_strand_id
1 'polypeptide(L)'
;MTEVADDVERDGARPVPSTVADRREVRGFFAGIGLLVGFSIVVLLVWLVALLVLAGLIFLGLTVATRWNLGARVGASFVFAYLTMKLLRIVAETLDLIPESWIDGSKKSKPCPNCGKDLRTALAQQCMHCGADWHS
;
A
#
# COMPACT_ATOMS: atom_id res chain seq x y z
N MET A 1 -3.64 55.44 -23.19
CA MET A 1 -2.84 55.51 -21.94
C MET A 1 -3.84 55.81 -20.84
N THR A 2 -4.13 55.00 -19.83
CA THR A 2 -3.64 53.70 -19.33
C THR A 2 -4.69 53.35 -18.26
N GLU A 3 -5.65 52.48 -18.55
CA GLU A 3 -6.76 52.22 -17.61
C GLU A 3 -7.27 50.76 -17.67
N VAL A 4 -6.36 49.83 -17.98
CA VAL A 4 -6.66 48.37 -18.10
C VAL A 4 -5.71 47.51 -17.25
N ALA A 5 -4.91 48.11 -16.37
CA ALA A 5 -3.82 47.41 -15.68
C ALA A 5 -4.09 47.06 -14.21
N ASP A 6 -5.23 47.46 -13.61
CA ASP A 6 -5.43 47.34 -12.16
C ASP A 6 -6.32 46.17 -11.69
N ASP A 7 -6.87 45.36 -12.60
CA ASP A 7 -7.78 44.26 -12.21
C ASP A 7 -7.13 42.87 -12.14
N VAL A 8 -5.84 42.74 -12.50
CA VAL A 8 -5.15 41.43 -12.51
C VAL A 8 -4.48 41.11 -11.17
N GLU A 9 -4.24 42.10 -10.30
CA GLU A 9 -3.54 41.92 -9.02
C GLU A 9 -4.50 41.72 -7.83
N ARG A 10 -5.70 41.14 -8.05
CA ARG A 10 -6.67 40.85 -6.97
C ARG A 10 -6.97 39.37 -6.75
N ASP A 11 -6.40 38.47 -7.54
CA ASP A 11 -6.59 37.02 -7.39
C ASP A 11 -5.55 36.33 -6.48
N GLY A 12 -4.70 37.12 -5.81
CA GLY A 12 -3.56 36.61 -5.02
C GLY A 12 -3.87 36.01 -3.64
N ALA A 13 -5.13 35.95 -3.20
CA ALA A 13 -5.44 35.44 -1.86
C ALA A 13 -6.88 34.91 -1.72
N ARG A 14 -7.30 33.96 -2.57
CA ARG A 14 -8.47 33.16 -2.21
C ARG A 14 -8.09 32.25 -1.03
N PRO A 15 -8.72 32.37 0.16
CA PRO A 15 -8.47 31.46 1.26
C PRO A 15 -8.81 30.06 0.79
N VAL A 16 -7.80 29.20 0.67
CA VAL A 16 -7.99 27.79 0.34
C VAL A 16 -8.95 27.25 1.40
N PRO A 17 -10.12 26.69 1.02
CA PRO A 17 -11.08 26.18 1.98
C PRO A 17 -10.35 25.20 2.90
N SER A 18 -10.46 25.42 4.21
CA SER A 18 -9.74 24.66 5.25
C SER A 18 -9.90 23.14 5.07
N THR A 19 -11.03 22.70 4.52
CA THR A 19 -11.35 21.30 4.19
C THR A 19 -10.46 20.69 3.10
N VAL A 20 -9.84 21.48 2.23
CA VAL A 20 -8.92 21.02 1.16
C VAL A 20 -7.47 20.95 1.66
N ALA A 21 -7.08 21.84 2.59
CA ALA A 21 -5.79 21.78 3.26
C ALA A 21 -5.76 20.58 4.23
N ASP A 22 -6.80 20.45 5.06
CA ASP A 22 -7.00 19.36 6.02
C ASP A 22 -6.95 17.98 5.34
N ARG A 23 -7.66 17.80 4.22
CA ARG A 23 -7.67 16.52 3.49
C ARG A 23 -6.31 16.16 2.87
N ARG A 24 -5.44 17.14 2.60
CA ARG A 24 -4.08 16.92 2.08
C ARG A 24 -3.12 16.49 3.19
N GLU A 25 -3.22 17.12 4.35
CA GLU A 25 -2.46 16.79 5.55
C GLU A 25 -2.81 15.39 6.07
N VAL A 26 -4.10 15.08 6.16
CA VAL A 26 -4.61 13.75 6.53
C VAL A 26 -4.11 12.67 5.57
N ARG A 27 -4.09 12.94 4.25
CA ARG A 27 -3.53 12.02 3.24
C ARG A 27 -2.02 11.80 3.39
N GLY A 28 -1.27 12.86 3.70
CA GLY A 28 0.17 12.74 3.98
C GLY A 28 0.44 11.90 5.22
N PHE A 29 -0.40 12.04 6.24
CA PHE A 29 -0.32 11.26 7.48
C PHE A 29 -0.56 9.76 7.24
N PHE A 30 -1.62 9.40 6.50
CA PHE A 30 -1.91 8.00 6.17
C PHE A 30 -0.89 7.40 5.20
N ALA A 31 -0.33 8.18 4.27
CA ALA A 31 0.75 7.73 3.40
C ALA A 31 2.03 7.41 4.21
N GLY A 32 2.35 8.24 5.21
CA GLY A 32 3.45 7.98 6.14
C GLY A 32 3.24 6.74 7.00
N ILE A 33 2.02 6.54 7.52
CA ILE A 33 1.67 5.34 8.29
C ILE A 33 1.74 4.07 7.41
N GLY A 34 1.29 4.13 6.16
CA GLY A 34 1.36 3.01 5.24
C GLY A 34 2.79 2.54 4.97
N LEU A 35 3.74 3.47 4.86
CA LEU A 35 5.17 3.16 4.74
C LEU A 35 5.73 2.51 6.01
N LEU A 36 5.35 3.01 7.18
CA LEU A 36 5.79 2.43 8.46
C LEU A 36 5.24 1.02 8.66
N VAL A 37 3.97 0.79 8.32
CA VAL A 37 3.36 -0.54 8.39
C VAL A 37 4.02 -1.49 7.41
N GLY A 38 4.22 -1.07 6.15
CA GLY A 38 4.93 -1.87 5.15
C GLY A 38 6.37 -2.20 5.54
N PHE A 39 7.10 -1.23 6.08
CA PHE A 39 8.47 -1.44 6.59
C PHE A 39 8.48 -2.41 7.78
N SER A 40 7.53 -2.27 8.70
CA SER A 40 7.39 -3.17 9.86
C SER A 40 7.12 -4.61 9.42
N ILE A 41 6.28 -4.81 8.41
CA ILE A 41 6.01 -6.13 7.81
C ILE A 41 7.27 -6.71 7.18
N VAL A 42 8.04 -5.93 6.41
CA VAL A 42 9.29 -6.40 5.80
C VAL A 42 10.30 -6.80 6.88
N VAL A 43 10.45 -5.99 7.93
CA VAL A 43 11.34 -6.31 9.06
C VAL A 43 10.89 -7.59 9.77
N LEU A 44 9.59 -7.77 10.02
CA LEU A 44 9.04 -8.99 10.59
C LEU A 44 9.31 -10.22 9.71
N LEU A 45 9.13 -10.11 8.39
CA LEU A 45 9.42 -11.19 7.44
C LEU A 45 10.90 -11.54 7.43
N VAL A 46 11.79 -10.56 7.40
CA VAL A 46 13.24 -10.77 7.46
C VAL A 46 13.63 -11.45 8.78
N TRP A 47 13.07 -11.01 9.89
CA TRP A 47 13.35 -11.59 11.21
C TRP A 47 12.83 -13.03 11.33
N LEU A 48 11.66 -13.30 10.75
CA LEU A 48 11.10 -14.65 10.64
C LEU A 48 11.96 -15.57 9.77
N VAL A 49 12.47 -15.08 8.64
CA VAL A 49 13.43 -15.84 7.82
C VAL A 49 14.72 -16.12 8.61
N ALA A 50 15.25 -15.13 9.33
CA ALA A 50 16.43 -15.30 10.17
C ALA A 50 16.21 -16.36 11.27
N LEU A 51 15.05 -16.38 11.91
CA LEU A 51 14.69 -17.43 12.87
C LEU A 51 14.56 -18.81 12.24
N LEU A 52 14.00 -18.91 11.03
CA LEU A 52 13.92 -20.19 10.31
C LEU A 52 15.32 -20.72 9.94
N VAL A 53 16.21 -19.84 9.50
CA VAL A 53 17.61 -20.19 9.22
C VAL A 53 18.31 -20.62 10.51
N LEU A 54 18.16 -19.88 11.60
CA LEU A 54 18.75 -20.23 12.90
C LEU A 54 18.24 -21.59 13.39
N ALA A 55 16.93 -21.83 13.30
CA ALA A 55 16.32 -23.11 13.65
C ALA A 55 16.85 -24.25 12.78
N GLY A 56 16.99 -24.03 11.47
CA GLY A 56 17.57 -25.00 10.53
C GLY A 56 19.04 -25.32 10.83
N LEU A 57 19.84 -24.32 11.18
CA LEU A 57 21.24 -24.50 11.57
C LEU A 57 21.38 -25.26 12.89
N ILE A 58 20.55 -24.91 13.89
CA ILE A 58 20.48 -25.64 15.17
C ILE A 58 20.08 -27.10 14.90
N PHE A 59 19.07 -27.30 14.04
CA PHE A 59 18.62 -28.64 13.68
C PHE A 59 19.69 -29.47 12.97
N LEU A 60 20.39 -28.88 12.00
CA LEU A 60 21.50 -29.51 11.28
C LEU A 60 22.63 -29.87 12.25
N GLY A 61 23.02 -28.93 13.10
CA GLY A 61 24.05 -29.13 14.13
C GLY A 61 23.68 -30.26 15.09
N LEU A 62 22.43 -30.31 15.55
CA LEU A 62 21.92 -31.40 16.38
C LEU A 62 21.97 -32.74 15.64
N THR A 63 21.52 -32.82 14.39
CA THR A 63 21.56 -34.08 13.63
C THR A 63 22.96 -34.63 13.37
N VAL A 64 23.97 -33.76 13.26
CA VAL A 64 25.38 -34.18 13.09
C VAL A 64 26.02 -34.54 14.42
N ALA A 65 25.77 -33.75 15.47
CA ALA A 65 26.37 -33.93 16.79
C ALA A 65 25.83 -35.16 17.53
N THR A 66 24.61 -35.58 17.22
CA THR A 66 23.95 -36.68 17.92
C THR A 66 23.51 -37.73 16.91
N ARG A 67 24.04 -38.96 17.00
CA ARG A 67 23.57 -40.14 16.24
C ARG A 67 22.11 -40.42 16.61
N TRP A 68 21.17 -39.70 16.00
CA TRP A 68 19.77 -39.70 16.40
C TRP A 68 19.04 -41.00 16.05
N ASN A 69 18.34 -41.54 17.06
CA ASN A 69 17.36 -42.61 16.89
C ASN A 69 16.17 -42.13 16.04
N LEU A 70 15.53 -43.05 15.30
CA LEU A 70 14.41 -42.76 14.39
C LEU A 70 13.34 -41.83 14.99
N GLY A 71 13.03 -41.97 16.28
CA GLY A 71 12.01 -41.15 16.96
C GLY A 71 12.30 -39.65 16.96
N ALA A 72 13.57 -39.25 17.00
CA ALA A 72 13.94 -37.85 17.02
C ALA A 72 13.84 -37.21 15.62
N ARG A 73 14.02 -38.00 14.55
CA ARG A 73 13.71 -37.58 13.16
C ARG A 73 12.22 -37.37 12.96
N VAL A 74 11.39 -38.27 13.50
CA VAL A 74 9.93 -38.17 13.42
C VAL A 74 9.42 -36.95 14.21
N GLY A 75 9.93 -36.74 15.44
CA GLY A 75 9.58 -35.58 16.25
C GLY A 75 9.93 -34.25 15.58
N ALA A 76 11.09 -34.18 14.92
CA ALA A 76 11.49 -33.00 14.16
C ALA A 76 10.57 -32.69 12.98
N SER A 77 10.12 -33.71 12.25
CA SER A 77 9.17 -33.53 11.15
C SER A 77 7.84 -32.97 11.64
N PHE A 78 7.35 -33.39 12.81
CA PHE A 78 6.14 -32.81 13.42
C PHE A 78 6.33 -31.36 13.83
N VAL A 79 7.48 -30.99 14.39
CA VAL A 79 7.79 -29.60 14.74
C VAL A 79 7.87 -28.73 13.48
N PHE A 80 8.50 -29.22 12.42
CA PHE A 80 8.58 -28.51 11.14
C PHE A 80 7.21 -28.35 10.47
N ALA A 81 6.36 -29.39 10.52
CA ALA A 81 4.99 -29.33 10.04
C ALA A 81 4.13 -28.34 10.85
N TYR A 82 4.31 -28.29 12.18
CA TYR A 82 3.63 -27.32 13.03
C TYR A 82 4.07 -25.89 12.74
N LEU A 83 5.38 -25.67 12.55
CA LEU A 83 5.94 -24.36 12.20
C LEU A 83 5.44 -23.87 10.84
N THR A 84 5.40 -24.74 9.83
CA THR A 84 4.87 -24.39 8.50
C THR A 84 3.38 -24.07 8.54
N MET A 85 2.57 -24.84 9.29
CA MET A 85 1.16 -24.50 9.52
C MET A 85 0.98 -23.15 10.22
N LYS A 86 1.80 -22.83 11.22
CA LYS A 86 1.76 -21.55 11.92
C LYS A 86 2.18 -20.40 11.01
N LEU A 87 3.17 -20.62 10.13
CA LEU A 87 3.60 -19.66 9.12
C LEU A 87 2.48 -19.32 8.14
N LEU A 88 1.81 -20.35 7.60
CA LEU A 88 0.70 -20.19 6.67
C LEU A 88 -0.43 -19.37 7.29
N ARG A 89 -0.71 -19.59 8.58
CA ARG A 89 -1.73 -18.82 9.30
C ARG A 89 -1.35 -17.34 9.44
N ILE A 90 -0.10 -17.04 9.79
CA ILE A 90 0.40 -15.65 9.84
C ILE A 90 0.30 -15.00 8.46
N VAL A 91 0.74 -15.69 7.41
CA VAL A 91 0.64 -15.18 6.03
C VAL A 91 -0.81 -14.90 5.64
N ALA A 92 -1.74 -15.81 5.97
CA ALA A 92 -3.17 -15.61 5.71
C ALA A 92 -3.72 -14.37 6.44
N GLU A 93 -3.45 -14.22 7.74
CA GLU A 93 -3.85 -13.03 8.51
C GLU A 93 -3.20 -11.75 7.97
N THR A 94 -2.00 -11.83 7.39
CA THR A 94 -1.31 -10.68 6.79
C THR A 94 -1.90 -10.30 5.43
N LEU A 95 -2.39 -11.27 4.65
CA LEU A 95 -3.03 -11.00 3.36
C LEU A 95 -4.40 -10.32 3.52
N ASP A 96 -5.13 -10.61 4.61
CA ASP A 96 -6.38 -9.91 4.94
C ASP A 96 -6.17 -8.43 5.33
N LEU A 97 -4.94 -8.05 5.70
CA LEU A 97 -4.57 -6.66 5.99
C LEU A 97 -4.25 -5.83 4.74
N ILE A 98 -4.31 -6.42 3.54
CA ILE A 98 -4.19 -5.67 2.28
C ILE A 98 -5.61 -5.23 1.88
N PRO A 99 -6.03 -3.98 2.20
CA PRO A 99 -7.34 -3.53 1.80
C PRO A 99 -7.41 -3.45 0.27
N GLU A 100 -8.46 -4.02 -0.32
CA GLU A 100 -8.75 -3.93 -1.77
C GLU A 100 -8.76 -2.48 -2.29
N SER A 101 -8.94 -1.50 -1.39
CA SER A 101 -8.83 -0.07 -1.71
C SER A 101 -7.46 0.37 -2.24
N TRP A 102 -6.40 -0.42 -2.05
CA TRP A 102 -5.08 -0.19 -2.63
C TRP A 102 -4.94 -0.75 -4.04
N ILE A 103 -5.76 -1.73 -4.40
CA ILE A 103 -5.86 -2.30 -5.76
C ILE A 103 -6.76 -1.41 -6.63
N ASP A 104 -7.62 -0.60 -6.02
CA ASP A 104 -8.57 0.32 -6.65
C ASP A 104 -7.93 1.65 -7.14
N GLY A 105 -6.69 1.58 -7.64
CA GLY A 105 -6.03 2.70 -8.34
C GLY A 105 -6.71 3.09 -9.66
N SER A 106 -7.62 2.25 -10.16
CA SER A 106 -8.46 2.52 -11.33
C SER A 106 -9.72 3.30 -10.92
N LYS A 107 -9.57 4.57 -10.53
CA LYS A 107 -10.73 5.46 -10.42
C LYS A 107 -11.39 5.52 -11.78
N LYS A 108 -12.53 4.83 -11.95
CA LYS A 108 -13.38 4.95 -13.13
C LYS A 108 -13.69 6.44 -13.30
N SER A 109 -13.06 7.02 -14.32
CA SER A 109 -13.31 8.38 -14.71
C SER A 109 -14.78 8.53 -15.06
N LYS A 110 -15.43 9.59 -14.56
CA LYS A 110 -16.80 9.89 -14.99
C LYS A 110 -16.82 10.07 -16.51
N PRO A 111 -17.91 9.72 -17.21
CA PRO A 111 -18.05 10.02 -18.62
C PRO A 111 -18.22 11.54 -18.82
N CYS A 112 -17.71 12.06 -19.93
CA CYS A 112 -17.89 13.46 -20.29
C CYS A 112 -19.38 13.77 -20.52
N PRO A 113 -19.94 14.85 -19.95
CA PRO A 113 -21.35 15.19 -20.11
C PRO A 113 -21.73 15.58 -21.55
N ASN A 114 -20.76 16.01 -22.36
CA ASN A 114 -21.02 16.46 -23.73
C ASN A 114 -20.86 15.33 -24.76
N CYS A 115 -19.84 14.47 -24.62
CA CYS A 115 -19.56 13.42 -25.61
C CYS A 115 -19.75 11.98 -25.10
N GLY A 116 -20.05 11.79 -23.81
CA GLY A 116 -20.29 10.48 -23.20
C GLY A 116 -19.06 9.56 -23.09
N LYS A 117 -17.89 9.98 -23.58
CA LYS A 117 -16.65 9.19 -23.51
C LYS A 117 -15.98 9.32 -22.16
N ASP A 118 -15.28 8.26 -21.76
CA ASP A 118 -14.52 8.22 -20.50
C ASP A 118 -13.37 9.24 -20.51
N LEU A 119 -13.21 9.90 -19.37
CA LEU A 119 -12.20 10.92 -19.17
C LEU A 119 -10.86 10.26 -18.82
N ARG A 120 -9.74 10.80 -19.28
CA ARG A 120 -8.42 10.17 -18.98
C ARG A 120 -8.14 10.04 -17.48
N THR A 121 -8.64 10.99 -16.68
CA THR A 121 -8.57 10.98 -15.23
C THR A 121 -9.87 11.54 -14.65
N ALA A 122 -10.21 11.16 -13.42
CA ALA A 122 -11.38 11.67 -12.71
C ALA A 122 -11.32 13.19 -12.39
N LEU A 123 -10.19 13.85 -12.67
CA LEU A 123 -9.89 15.26 -12.42
C LEU A 123 -9.53 16.04 -13.70
N ALA A 124 -9.68 15.42 -14.88
CA ALA A 124 -9.45 16.15 -16.12
C ALA A 124 -10.41 17.35 -16.17
N GLN A 125 -9.90 18.53 -16.53
CA GLN A 125 -10.73 19.74 -16.67
C GLN A 125 -11.34 19.85 -18.07
N GLN A 126 -10.71 19.22 -19.06
CA GLN A 126 -11.06 19.32 -20.47
C GLN A 126 -11.01 17.95 -21.16
N CYS A 127 -11.91 17.73 -22.12
CA CYS A 127 -12.10 16.43 -22.76
C CYS A 127 -11.21 16.40 -23.99
N MET A 128 -10.31 15.43 -24.09
CA MET A 128 -9.48 15.29 -25.29
C MET A 128 -10.26 14.83 -26.53
N HIS A 129 -11.49 14.34 -26.37
CA HIS A 129 -12.30 13.91 -27.50
C HIS A 129 -13.18 15.01 -28.09
N CYS A 130 -13.71 15.92 -27.26
CA CYS A 130 -14.60 17.00 -27.71
C CYS A 130 -14.11 18.41 -27.38
N GLY A 131 -13.01 18.57 -26.64
CA GLY A 131 -12.46 19.86 -26.26
C GLY A 131 -13.26 20.65 -25.21
N ALA A 132 -14.41 20.14 -24.77
CA ALA A 132 -15.26 20.83 -23.79
C ALA A 132 -14.66 20.79 -22.38
N ASP A 133 -14.88 21.84 -21.61
CA ASP A 133 -14.68 21.97 -20.18
C ASP A 133 -15.97 21.66 -19.40
N TRP A 134 -15.89 20.95 -18.29
CA TRP A 134 -17.08 20.61 -17.45
C TRP A 134 -16.87 20.90 -15.96
N HIS A 135 -15.77 21.55 -15.60
CA HIS A 135 -15.42 21.93 -14.22
C HIS A 135 -15.67 23.44 -13.96
N SER A 136 -16.69 24.02 -14.60
CA SER A 136 -17.18 25.38 -14.36
C SER A 136 -17.86 25.51 -13.00
#